data_AF-A0A202F2T7-F1
#
_entry.id   AF-A0A202F2T7-F1
#
_cell.length_a   1.000
_cell.length_b   1.000
_cell.length_c   1.000
_cell.angle_alpha   90.00
_cell.angle_beta   90.00
_cell.angle_gamma   90.00
#
_symmetry.space_group_name_H-M   'P 1'
#
loop_
_entity.id
_entity.type
_entity.pdbx_description
1 polymer ?
#
loop_
_entity_poly.entity_id
_entity_poly.type
_entity_poly.pdbx_seq_one_letter_code
_entity_poly.pdbx_strand_id
1 'polypeptide(L)'
;MPKTIRELADELKVSKQTIQYHYQRLPTKNRQKDSQGKNVISLTAERIIRGKVAKNLVAKNQQTGSEKATKTSKENNELIATLRREVADLKFQRDKQLATKDQQISSKDRQINHLTKLIDQQQQLQLTTVTENKELKEHVHKLSDLIEISNPGQKQQVNDKEDRTHNNKNWWHFWK
;
A
#
# COMPACT_ATOMS: atom_id res chain seq x y z
N MET A 1 -25.45 5.69 -7.79
CA MET A 1 -26.89 6.03 -7.66
C MET A 1 -27.67 4.74 -7.64
N PRO A 2 -28.49 4.48 -6.62
CA PRO A 2 -29.31 3.29 -6.59
C PRO A 2 -30.47 3.44 -7.59
N LYS A 3 -30.76 2.39 -8.36
CA LYS A 3 -31.70 2.45 -9.49
C LYS A 3 -33.11 2.09 -9.07
N THR A 4 -34.08 2.56 -9.83
CA THR A 4 -35.47 2.11 -9.68
C THR A 4 -35.74 0.85 -10.50
N ILE A 5 -36.80 0.11 -10.15
CA ILE A 5 -37.27 -1.06 -10.92
C ILE A 5 -37.54 -0.71 -12.38
N ARG A 6 -38.01 0.52 -12.65
CA ARG A 6 -38.30 0.99 -14.00
C ARG A 6 -37.01 1.15 -14.81
N GLU A 7 -36.03 1.84 -14.26
CA GLU A 7 -34.73 2.04 -14.92
C GLU A 7 -34.02 0.72 -15.22
N LEU A 8 -34.05 -0.24 -14.29
CA LEU A 8 -33.45 -1.55 -14.52
C LEU A 8 -34.22 -2.38 -15.57
N ALA A 9 -35.54 -2.21 -15.65
CA ALA A 9 -36.36 -2.88 -16.65
C ALA A 9 -36.09 -2.33 -18.05
N ASP A 10 -36.02 -1.01 -18.17
CA ASP A 10 -35.70 -0.32 -19.43
C ASP A 10 -34.29 -0.69 -19.91
N GLU A 11 -33.31 -0.75 -19.01
CA GLU A 11 -31.94 -1.16 -19.35
C GLU A 11 -31.85 -2.62 -19.81
N LEU A 12 -32.54 -3.54 -19.13
CA LEU A 12 -32.54 -4.96 -19.46
C LEU A 12 -33.52 -5.33 -20.58
N LYS A 13 -34.25 -4.35 -21.13
CA LYS A 13 -35.29 -4.53 -22.16
C LYS A 13 -36.33 -5.60 -21.76
N VAL A 14 -36.71 -5.62 -20.48
CA VAL A 14 -37.74 -6.52 -19.94
C VAL A 14 -38.87 -5.72 -19.32
N SER A 15 -40.00 -6.37 -19.07
CA SER A 15 -41.12 -5.69 -18.41
C SER A 15 -40.76 -5.28 -16.98
N LYS A 16 -41.33 -4.16 -16.52
CA LYS A 16 -41.26 -3.73 -15.10
C LYS A 16 -41.70 -4.84 -14.15
N GLN A 17 -42.69 -5.64 -14.56
CA GLN A 17 -43.20 -6.78 -13.79
C GLN A 17 -42.15 -7.88 -13.63
N THR A 18 -41.32 -8.14 -14.65
CA THR A 18 -40.23 -9.12 -14.60
C THR A 18 -39.20 -8.75 -13.53
N ILE A 19 -38.79 -7.48 -13.50
CA ILE A 19 -37.85 -6.98 -12.49
C ILE A 19 -38.50 -6.99 -11.09
N GLN A 20 -39.76 -6.56 -11.00
CA GLN A 20 -40.54 -6.58 -9.75
C GLN A 20 -40.65 -8.00 -9.16
N TYR A 21 -40.92 -9.00 -10.00
CA TYR A 21 -41.01 -10.40 -9.59
C TYR A 21 -39.67 -10.92 -9.03
N HIS A 22 -38.56 -10.62 -9.68
CA HIS A 22 -37.24 -11.00 -9.18
C HIS A 22 -36.86 -10.24 -7.91
N TYR A 23 -37.25 -8.96 -7.80
CA TYR A 23 -37.03 -8.12 -6.63
C TYR A 23 -37.77 -8.63 -5.39
N GLN A 24 -39.06 -9.00 -5.53
CA GLN A 24 -39.87 -9.60 -4.46
C GLN A 24 -39.34 -10.95 -3.96
N ARG A 25 -38.43 -11.59 -4.71
CA ARG A 25 -37.78 -12.85 -4.33
C ARG A 25 -36.33 -12.67 -3.92
N LEU A 26 -35.88 -11.43 -3.72
CA LEU A 26 -34.58 -11.17 -3.12
C LEU A 26 -34.62 -11.48 -1.61
N PRO A 27 -33.48 -11.83 -1.00
CA PRO A 27 -33.36 -11.84 0.45
C PRO A 27 -33.80 -10.50 1.06
N THR A 28 -34.43 -10.53 2.23
CA THR A 28 -34.94 -9.32 2.92
C THR A 28 -33.86 -8.26 3.11
N LYS A 29 -32.62 -8.68 3.43
CA LYS A 29 -31.42 -7.82 3.53
C LYS A 29 -31.09 -7.02 2.25
N ASN A 30 -31.56 -7.48 1.10
CA ASN A 30 -31.31 -6.87 -0.21
C ASN A 30 -32.53 -6.11 -0.75
N ARG A 31 -33.63 -6.02 0.02
CA ARG A 31 -34.80 -5.20 -0.31
C ARG A 31 -34.65 -3.87 0.41
N GLN A 32 -34.70 -2.79 -0.35
CA GLN A 32 -34.51 -1.43 0.16
C GLN A 32 -35.58 -0.52 -0.40
N LYS A 33 -36.08 0.37 0.46
CA LYS A 33 -36.99 1.44 0.05
C LYS A 33 -36.29 2.78 0.23
N ASP A 34 -36.63 3.74 -0.62
CA ASP A 34 -36.24 5.13 -0.37
C ASP A 34 -37.10 5.75 0.75
N SER A 35 -36.77 7.00 1.08
CA SER A 35 -37.52 7.82 2.05
C SER A 35 -38.99 8.06 1.65
N GLN A 36 -39.35 7.83 0.38
CA GLN A 36 -40.71 7.96 -0.16
C GLN A 36 -41.43 6.60 -0.22
N GLY A 37 -40.83 5.52 0.31
CA GLY A 37 -41.41 4.18 0.35
C GLY A 37 -41.37 3.42 -0.98
N LYS A 38 -40.71 3.95 -2.01
CA LYS A 38 -40.55 3.31 -3.32
C LYS A 38 -39.40 2.31 -3.26
N ASN A 39 -39.59 1.18 -3.94
CA ASN A 39 -38.58 0.13 -4.02
C ASN A 39 -37.37 0.62 -4.83
N VAL A 40 -36.21 0.55 -4.20
CA VAL A 40 -34.93 0.92 -4.76
C VAL A 40 -34.04 -0.31 -4.85
N ILE A 41 -33.24 -0.38 -5.92
CA ILE A 41 -32.35 -1.48 -6.23
C ILE A 41 -30.91 -1.04 -5.96
N SER A 42 -30.29 -1.66 -4.96
CA SER A 42 -28.86 -1.54 -4.69
C SER A 42 -28.04 -2.33 -5.71
N LEU A 43 -26.75 -2.02 -5.83
CA LEU A 43 -25.83 -2.71 -6.74
C LEU A 43 -25.82 -4.24 -6.54
N THR A 44 -25.95 -4.69 -5.29
CA THR A 44 -26.02 -6.12 -4.94
C THR A 44 -27.32 -6.76 -5.44
N ALA A 45 -28.45 -6.09 -5.22
CA ALA A 45 -29.75 -6.54 -5.72
C ALA A 45 -29.78 -6.58 -7.25
N GLU A 46 -29.21 -5.56 -7.90
CA GLU A 46 -29.09 -5.45 -9.34
C GLU A 46 -28.31 -6.63 -9.93
N ARG A 47 -27.14 -6.97 -9.38
CA ARG A 47 -26.33 -8.11 -9.83
C ARG A 47 -27.11 -9.42 -9.79
N ILE A 48 -27.87 -9.65 -8.71
CA ILE A 48 -28.67 -10.88 -8.54
C ILE A 48 -29.81 -10.91 -9.58
N ILE A 49 -30.50 -9.78 -9.80
CA ILE A 49 -31.60 -9.69 -10.75
C ILE A 49 -31.09 -9.92 -12.19
N ARG A 50 -29.98 -9.26 -12.59
CA ARG A 50 -29.35 -9.45 -13.90
C ARG A 50 -29.01 -10.92 -14.17
N GLY A 51 -28.41 -11.59 -13.18
CA GLY A 51 -28.08 -13.01 -13.29
C GLY A 51 -29.30 -13.90 -13.50
N LYS A 52 -30.44 -13.60 -12.88
CA LYS A 52 -31.69 -14.37 -13.05
C LYS A 52 -32.36 -14.09 -14.39
N VAL A 53 -32.42 -12.83 -14.81
CA VAL A 53 -33.00 -12.43 -16.10
C VAL A 53 -32.20 -13.04 -17.26
N ALA A 54 -30.88 -12.95 -17.22
CA ALA A 54 -30.01 -13.52 -18.26
C ALA A 54 -30.17 -15.05 -18.38
N LYS A 55 -30.22 -15.78 -17.25
CA LYS A 55 -30.43 -17.23 -17.26
C LYS A 55 -31.77 -17.63 -17.88
N ASN A 56 -32.85 -16.89 -17.59
CA ASN A 56 -34.17 -17.15 -18.17
C ASN A 56 -34.21 -16.87 -19.68
N LEU A 57 -33.52 -15.84 -20.16
CA LEU A 57 -33.41 -15.56 -21.59
C LEU A 57 -32.64 -16.65 -22.33
N VAL A 58 -31.55 -17.14 -21.75
CA VAL A 58 -30.76 -18.25 -22.32
C VAL A 58 -31.56 -19.56 -22.33
N ALA A 59 -32.28 -19.88 -21.25
CA ALA A 59 -33.12 -21.08 -21.18
C ALA A 59 -34.25 -21.06 -22.22
N LYS A 60 -34.90 -19.90 -22.44
CA LYS A 60 -35.97 -19.77 -23.44
C LYS A 60 -35.47 -19.97 -24.87
N ASN A 61 -34.26 -19.51 -25.19
CA ASN A 61 -33.65 -19.71 -26.50
C ASN A 61 -33.24 -21.16 -26.77
N GLN A 62 -32.93 -21.95 -25.73
CA GLN A 62 -32.61 -23.38 -25.87
C GLN A 62 -33.84 -24.24 -26.13
N GLN A 63 -35.02 -23.81 -25.66
CA GLN A 63 -36.26 -24.59 -25.80
C GLN A 63 -36.96 -24.40 -27.16
N THR A 64 -36.58 -23.39 -27.94
CA THR A 64 -37.17 -23.08 -29.27
C THR A 64 -36.25 -23.35 -30.46
N GLY A 65 -35.12 -24.06 -30.26
CA GLY A 65 -34.11 -24.23 -31.31
C GLY A 65 -33.45 -25.61 -31.33
N SER A 66 -34.20 -26.67 -31.62
CA SER A 66 -33.65 -28.03 -31.75
C SER A 66 -33.21 -28.42 -33.17
N GLU A 67 -32.82 -27.48 -34.05
CA GLU A 67 -32.43 -27.82 -35.44
C GLU A 67 -31.16 -27.14 -35.99
N LYS A 68 -30.29 -26.58 -35.14
CA LYS A 68 -28.96 -26.12 -35.60
C LYS A 68 -27.85 -26.46 -34.61
N ALA A 69 -27.41 -27.72 -34.59
CA ALA A 69 -26.22 -28.08 -33.80
C ALA A 69 -25.44 -29.25 -34.41
N THR A 70 -24.33 -28.93 -35.06
CA THR A 70 -23.16 -29.82 -35.08
C THR A 70 -21.83 -29.10 -35.32
N LYS A 71 -21.83 -27.85 -35.84
CA LYS A 71 -20.57 -27.11 -36.10
C LYS A 71 -20.01 -26.31 -34.90
N THR A 72 -20.84 -25.87 -33.95
CA THR A 72 -20.42 -25.02 -32.81
C THR A 72 -19.63 -25.74 -31.72
N SER A 73 -19.74 -27.07 -31.59
CA SER A 73 -19.04 -27.84 -30.54
C SER A 73 -17.51 -27.88 -30.75
N LYS A 74 -17.06 -28.00 -32.01
CA LYS A 74 -15.63 -28.08 -32.34
C LYS A 74 -14.93 -26.73 -32.14
N GLU A 75 -15.54 -25.66 -32.62
CA GLU A 75 -15.06 -24.28 -32.40
C GLU A 75 -15.00 -23.94 -30.90
N ASN A 76 -16.01 -24.36 -30.12
CA ASN A 76 -15.98 -24.17 -28.66
C ASN A 76 -14.83 -24.94 -27.99
N ASN A 77 -14.52 -26.16 -28.43
CA ASN A 77 -13.39 -26.92 -27.89
C ASN A 77 -12.04 -26.29 -28.25
N GLU A 78 -11.90 -25.74 -29.47
CA GLU A 78 -10.71 -25.00 -29.88
C GLU A 78 -10.53 -23.72 -29.04
N LEU A 79 -11.61 -22.96 -28.83
CA LEU A 79 -11.61 -21.79 -27.94
C LEU A 79 -11.26 -22.14 -26.49
N ILE A 80 -11.74 -23.27 -25.98
CA ILE A 80 -11.37 -23.74 -24.64
C ILE A 80 -9.88 -24.09 -24.59
N ALA A 81 -9.35 -24.71 -25.64
CA ALA A 81 -7.93 -25.06 -25.71
C ALA A 81 -7.03 -23.81 -25.79
N THR A 82 -7.41 -22.78 -26.56
CA THR A 82 -6.67 -21.51 -26.62
C THR A 82 -6.70 -20.79 -25.29
N LEU A 83 -7.87 -20.66 -24.65
CA LEU A 83 -8.00 -20.05 -23.32
C LEU A 83 -7.16 -20.77 -22.26
N ARG A 84 -7.09 -22.11 -22.31
CA ARG A 84 -6.25 -22.88 -21.39
C ARG A 84 -4.76 -22.59 -21.58
N ARG A 85 -4.30 -22.45 -22.83
CA ARG A 85 -2.91 -22.07 -23.12
C ARG A 85 -2.62 -20.65 -22.64
N GLU A 86 -3.49 -19.70 -22.93
CA GLU A 86 -3.33 -18.31 -22.49
C GLU A 86 -3.28 -18.21 -20.96
N VAL A 87 -4.16 -18.94 -20.25
CA VAL A 87 -4.11 -19.01 -18.79
C VAL A 87 -2.80 -19.61 -18.28
N ALA A 88 -2.25 -20.62 -18.96
CA ALA A 88 -0.96 -21.21 -18.59
C ALA A 88 0.20 -20.23 -18.83
N ASP A 89 0.22 -19.55 -19.98
CA ASP A 89 1.23 -18.55 -20.32
C ASP A 89 1.18 -17.35 -19.35
N LEU A 90 -0.02 -16.86 -19.04
CA LEU A 90 -0.21 -15.80 -18.05
C LEU A 90 0.28 -16.23 -16.67
N LYS A 91 -0.01 -17.46 -16.23
CA LYS A 91 0.52 -18.00 -14.97
C LYS A 91 2.05 -18.04 -14.97
N PHE A 92 2.66 -18.57 -16.04
CA PHE A 92 4.11 -18.62 -16.17
C PHE A 92 4.75 -17.23 -16.11
N GLN A 93 4.18 -16.25 -16.81
CA GLN A 93 4.65 -14.86 -16.73
C GLN A 93 4.52 -14.29 -15.31
N ARG A 94 3.41 -14.57 -14.64
CA ARG A 94 3.16 -14.14 -13.26
C ARG A 94 4.17 -14.74 -12.29
N ASP A 95 4.44 -16.02 -12.40
CA ASP A 95 5.39 -16.73 -11.53
C ASP A 95 6.83 -16.25 -11.76
N LYS A 96 7.21 -15.99 -13.02
CA LYS A 96 8.49 -15.35 -13.35
C LYS A 96 8.62 -13.95 -12.73
N GLN A 97 7.57 -13.15 -12.78
CA GLN A 97 7.55 -11.83 -12.13
C GLN A 97 7.63 -11.93 -10.60
N LEU A 98 6.98 -12.93 -9.99
CA LEU A 98 7.11 -13.17 -8.55
C LEU A 98 8.54 -13.54 -8.17
N ALA A 99 9.15 -14.51 -8.86
CA ALA A 99 10.51 -14.94 -8.57
C ALA A 99 11.53 -13.78 -8.64
N THR A 100 11.39 -12.91 -9.65
CA THR A 100 12.25 -11.73 -9.78
C THR A 100 12.02 -10.71 -8.65
N LYS A 101 10.77 -10.49 -8.23
CA LYS A 101 10.46 -9.62 -7.08
C LYS A 101 10.97 -10.20 -5.77
N ASP A 102 10.84 -11.51 -5.54
CA ASP A 102 11.33 -12.17 -4.32
C ASP A 102 12.86 -12.07 -4.22
N GLN A 103 13.58 -12.20 -5.34
CA GLN A 103 15.02 -11.98 -5.39
C GLN A 103 15.39 -10.52 -5.06
N GLN A 104 14.65 -9.54 -5.58
CA GLN A 104 14.87 -8.13 -5.27
C GLN A 104 14.59 -7.79 -3.81
N ILE A 105 13.53 -8.35 -3.23
CA ILE A 105 13.19 -8.20 -1.80
C ILE A 105 14.33 -8.78 -0.96
N SER A 106 14.76 -10.01 -1.26
CA SER A 106 15.88 -10.66 -0.55
C SER A 106 17.17 -9.84 -0.62
N SER A 107 17.46 -9.20 -1.75
CA SER A 107 18.61 -8.30 -1.88
C SER A 107 18.48 -7.05 -1.02
N LYS A 108 17.29 -6.43 -0.99
CA LYS A 108 17.02 -5.24 -0.18
C LYS A 108 17.05 -5.55 1.31
N ASP A 109 16.52 -6.69 1.75
CA ASP A 109 16.57 -7.13 3.15
C ASP A 109 18.01 -7.32 3.63
N ARG A 110 18.88 -7.89 2.78
CA ARG A 110 20.32 -7.97 3.09
C ARG A 110 20.96 -6.60 3.23
N GLN A 111 20.62 -5.65 2.36
CA GLN A 111 21.11 -4.28 2.44
C GLN A 111 20.62 -3.57 3.71
N ILE A 112 19.35 -3.72 4.06
CA ILE A 112 18.76 -3.17 5.30
C ILE A 112 19.47 -3.75 6.51
N ASN A 113 19.69 -5.07 6.54
CA ASN A 113 20.43 -5.72 7.63
C ASN A 113 21.86 -5.20 7.76
N HIS A 114 22.55 -4.98 6.64
CA HIS A 114 23.89 -4.41 6.65
C HIS A 114 23.91 -2.97 7.19
N LEU A 115 23.01 -2.12 6.68
CA LEU A 115 22.88 -0.73 7.16
C LEU A 115 22.49 -0.67 8.64
N THR A 116 21.62 -1.56 9.10
CA THR A 116 21.23 -1.64 10.51
C THR A 116 22.43 -1.95 11.40
N LYS A 117 23.30 -2.89 10.99
CA LYS A 117 24.54 -3.19 11.72
C LYS A 117 25.50 -2.00 11.77
N LEU A 118 25.66 -1.28 10.66
CA LEU A 118 26.50 -0.07 10.61
C LEU A 118 25.96 1.03 11.53
N ILE A 119 24.65 1.21 11.57
CA ILE A 119 24.00 2.20 12.45
C ILE A 119 24.20 1.80 13.92
N ASP A 120 24.03 0.53 14.27
CA ASP A 120 24.26 0.03 15.63
C ASP A 120 25.73 0.24 16.06
N GLN A 121 26.68 -0.07 15.19
CA GLN A 121 28.11 0.21 15.42
C GLN A 121 28.37 1.71 15.63
N GLN A 122 27.78 2.57 14.80
CA GLN A 122 27.93 4.02 14.93
C GLN A 122 27.34 4.54 16.25
N GLN A 123 26.18 4.01 16.68
CA GLN A 123 25.56 4.37 17.95
C GLN A 123 26.43 3.96 19.14
N GLN A 124 27.00 2.76 19.11
CA GLN A 124 27.92 2.30 20.16
C GLN A 124 29.16 3.20 20.26
N LEU A 125 29.79 3.53 19.13
CA LEU A 125 30.94 4.44 19.09
C LEU A 125 30.61 5.85 19.61
N GLN A 126 29.40 6.37 19.31
CA GLN A 126 28.95 7.66 19.84
C GLN A 126 28.78 7.61 21.36
N LEU A 127 28.19 6.54 21.89
CA LEU A 127 28.04 6.36 23.33
C LEU A 127 29.39 6.28 24.04
N THR A 128 30.34 5.49 23.52
CA THR A 128 31.69 5.40 24.10
C THR A 128 32.42 6.74 24.05
N THR A 129 32.32 7.47 22.94
CA THR A 129 32.91 8.80 22.81
C THR A 129 32.31 9.77 23.84
N VAL A 130 31.00 9.73 24.08
CA VAL A 130 30.33 10.59 25.06
C VAL A 130 30.75 10.24 26.48
N THR A 131 30.88 8.95 26.82
CA THR A 131 31.33 8.52 28.15
C THR A 131 32.77 8.91 28.41
N GLU A 132 33.68 8.67 27.47
CA GLU A 132 35.09 9.06 27.58
C GLU A 132 35.24 10.58 27.73
N ASN A 133 34.50 11.36 26.96
CA ASN A 133 34.50 12.83 27.10
C ASN A 133 33.99 13.29 28.47
N LYS A 134 33.02 12.58 29.05
CA LYS A 134 32.53 12.89 30.40
C LYS A 134 33.61 12.60 31.43
N GLU A 135 34.27 11.44 31.36
CA GLU A 135 35.38 11.07 32.24
C GLU A 135 36.52 12.08 32.14
N LEU A 136 36.94 12.45 30.92
CA LEU A 136 37.96 13.45 30.70
C LEU A 136 37.60 14.81 31.32
N LYS A 137 36.34 15.25 31.18
CA LYS A 137 35.87 16.49 31.83
C LYS A 137 35.94 16.39 33.36
N GLU A 138 35.56 15.26 33.93
CA GLU A 138 35.67 15.04 35.38
C GLU A 138 37.13 15.05 35.84
N HIS A 139 38.05 14.45 35.08
CA HIS A 139 39.48 14.48 35.37
C HIS A 139 40.07 15.89 35.29
N VAL A 140 39.69 16.66 34.26
CA VAL A 140 40.10 18.06 34.12
C VAL A 140 39.61 18.90 35.30
N HIS A 141 38.33 18.76 35.69
CA HIS A 141 37.80 19.45 36.86
C HIS A 141 38.56 19.11 38.15
N LYS A 142 38.82 17.81 38.42
CA LYS A 142 39.59 17.37 39.60
C LYS A 142 41.00 17.98 39.62
N LEU A 143 41.67 18.05 38.47
CA LEU A 143 42.99 18.68 38.37
C LEU A 143 42.93 20.19 38.62
N SER A 144 41.93 20.88 38.07
CA SER A 144 41.70 22.31 38.33
C SER A 144 41.47 22.58 39.82
N ASP A 145 40.63 21.78 40.49
CA ASP A 145 40.36 21.90 41.92
C ASP A 145 41.65 21.69 42.74
N LEU A 146 42.47 20.70 42.39
CA LEU A 146 43.76 20.45 43.05
C LEU A 146 44.76 21.60 42.86
N ILE A 147 44.80 22.20 41.66
CA ILE A 147 45.65 23.37 41.38
C ILE A 147 45.20 24.58 42.21
N GLU A 148 43.89 24.83 42.32
CA GLU A 148 43.36 25.90 43.17
C GLU A 148 43.70 25.70 44.66
N ILE A 149 43.64 24.47 45.16
CA ILE A 149 44.00 24.15 46.56
C ILE A 149 45.51 24.30 46.79
N SER A 150 46.35 23.96 45.80
CA SER A 150 47.82 24.04 45.88
C SER A 150 48.34 25.48 45.81
N ASN A 151 47.62 26.38 45.13
CA ASN A 151 47.95 27.80 45.00
C ASN A 151 46.88 28.70 45.66
N PRO A 152 46.80 28.79 47.00
CA PRO A 152 45.83 29.67 47.66
C PRO A 152 46.15 31.18 47.50
N GLY A 153 47.23 31.54 46.79
CA GLY A 153 47.83 32.89 46.84
C GLY A 153 47.76 33.76 45.58
N GLN A 154 47.18 33.34 44.46
CA GLN A 154 47.16 34.16 43.23
C GLN A 154 45.74 34.47 42.75
N LYS A 155 44.97 35.20 43.56
CA LYS A 155 43.91 36.05 43.03
C LYS A 155 44.50 37.42 42.72
N GLN A 156 45.09 37.57 41.54
CA GLN A 156 45.47 38.89 41.04
C GLN A 156 45.05 39.05 39.58
N GLN A 157 44.00 39.85 39.44
CA GLN A 157 43.66 40.73 38.32
C GLN A 157 44.37 40.45 36.99
N VAL A 158 43.60 40.04 35.98
CA VAL A 158 43.91 40.37 34.59
C VAL A 158 42.69 41.01 33.98
N ASN A 159 42.62 42.33 34.17
CA ASN A 159 41.87 43.24 33.33
C ASN A 159 42.94 44.10 32.66
N ASP A 160 43.19 43.87 31.37
CA ASP A 160 43.47 44.93 30.38
C ASP A 160 44.01 44.33 29.06
N LYS A 161 43.19 44.55 28.02
CA LYS A 161 43.52 45.05 26.68
C LYS A 161 44.52 44.32 25.77
N GLU A 162 43.95 44.05 24.59
CA GLU A 162 44.53 44.12 23.24
C GLU A 162 45.50 43.00 22.84
N ASP A 163 45.02 42.15 21.91
CA ASP A 163 45.66 42.18 20.61
C ASP A 163 44.70 41.83 19.46
N ARG A 164 44.61 42.77 18.51
CA ARG A 164 43.96 42.59 17.23
C ARG A 164 44.95 41.89 16.31
N THR A 165 44.65 40.68 15.84
CA THR A 165 45.16 40.24 14.53
C THR A 165 44.11 39.51 13.70
N HIS A 166 43.99 40.03 12.50
CA HIS A 166 43.20 39.71 11.32
C HIS A 166 43.14 38.24 10.87
N ASN A 167 42.06 37.95 10.13
CA ASN A 167 41.87 36.92 9.08
C ASN A 167 41.57 35.49 9.56
N ASN A 168 40.59 34.76 9.02
CA ASN A 168 40.03 34.80 7.67
C ASN A 168 38.58 34.31 7.69
N LYS A 169 37.67 35.11 7.13
CA LYS A 169 36.31 34.69 6.78
C LYS A 169 36.42 33.75 5.59
N ASN A 170 35.95 32.50 5.72
CA ASN A 170 35.28 31.72 4.67
C ASN A 170 35.21 30.22 5.06
N TRP A 171 34.16 29.83 5.79
CA TRP A 171 33.83 28.41 6.02
C TRP A 171 32.52 27.97 5.32
N TRP A 172 32.02 28.74 4.34
CA TRP A 172 30.72 28.48 3.69
C TRP A 172 30.79 28.14 2.20
N HIS A 173 31.82 27.41 1.75
CA HIS A 173 31.93 27.00 0.33
C HIS A 173 31.87 25.48 0.09
N PHE A 174 31.45 24.67 1.06
CA PHE A 174 31.46 23.20 0.90
C PHE A 174 30.14 22.55 0.46
N TRP A 175 29.11 23.30 0.08
CA TRP A 175 27.84 22.73 -0.38
C TRP A 175 27.41 23.34 -1.71
N LYS A 176 27.69 22.64 -2.82
CA LYS A 176 26.97 22.77 -4.09
C LYS A 176 26.97 21.42 -4.82
#